data_AF-A0A2I0XEC9-F1
#
_entry.id   AF-A0A2I0XEC9-F1
#
_cell.length_a   1.000
_cell.length_b   1.000
_cell.length_c   1.000
_cell.angle_alpha   90.00
_cell.angle_beta   90.00
_cell.angle_gamma   90.00
#
_symmetry.space_group_name_H-M   'P 1'
#
loop_
_entity.id
_entity.type
_entity.pdbx_description
1 polymer ?
#
loop_
_entity_poly.entity_id
_entity_poly.type
_entity_poly.pdbx_seq_one_letter_code
_entity_poly.pdbx_strand_id
1 'polypeptide(L)' 'MYPFERYLNKLKKTAKNKARTEGSICEAYLIYETTQFCSYYFETMFQSGESIAPQNIVKSSNISIFGGSD' A
#
# COMPACT_ATOMS: atom_id res chain seq x y z
N MET A 1 13.95 13.02 -10.54
CA MET A 1 13.17 11.77 -10.69
C MET A 1 11.74 12.04 -10.27
N TYR A 2 10.80 11.44 -10.99
CA TYR A 2 9.38 11.60 -10.72
C TYR A 2 8.96 10.83 -9.45
N PRO A 3 7.88 11.26 -8.77
CA PRO A 3 7.35 10.56 -7.59
C PRO A 3 7.10 9.06 -7.83
N PHE A 4 6.59 8.67 -9.00
CA PHE A 4 6.35 7.28 -9.36
C PHE A 4 7.65 6.46 -9.47
N GLU A 5 8.69 7.02 -10.10
CA GLU A 5 9.99 6.38 -10.25
C GLU A 5 10.67 6.17 -8.89
N ARG A 6 10.48 7.14 -7.98
CA ARG A 6 11.00 7.03 -6.60
C ARG A 6 10.36 5.86 -5.86
N TYR A 7 9.06 5.63 -6.08
CA TYR A 7 8.34 4.52 -5.48
C TYR A 7 8.77 3.18 -6.06
N LEU A 8 8.86 3.06 -7.39
CA LEU A 8 9.39 1.85 -8.05
C LEU A 8 10.81 1.53 -7.61
N ASN A 9 11.67 2.54 -7.43
CA ASN A 9 13.02 2.32 -6.92
C ASN A 9 13.02 1.78 -5.47
N LYS A 10 12.05 2.19 -4.65
CA LYS A 10 11.89 1.63 -3.29
C LYS A 10 11.48 0.16 -3.35
N LEU A 11 10.52 -0.19 -4.20
CA LEU A 11 10.07 -1.58 -4.40
C LEU A 11 11.18 -2.48 -4.99
N LYS A 12 11.98 -1.94 -5.90
CA LYS A 12 13.12 -2.65 -6.47
C LYS A 12 14.14 -3.06 -5.40
N LYS A 13 14.34 -2.24 -4.37
CA LYS A 13 15.25 -2.54 -3.26
C LYS A 13 14.69 -3.60 -2.30
N THR A 14 13.37 -3.76 -2.25
CA THR A 14 12.72 -4.72 -1.35
C THR A 14 12.43 -6.07 -2.01
N ALA A 15 12.55 -6.16 -3.34
CA ALA A 15 12.43 -7.40 -4.10
C ALA A 15 13.60 -8.37 -3.80
N LYS A 16 13.41 -9.26 -2.82
CA LYS A 16 14.38 -10.31 -2.45
C LYS A 16 14.38 -11.50 -3.42
N ASN A 17 13.35 -11.62 -4.25
CA ASN A 17 13.24 -12.69 -5.23
C ASN A 17 14.14 -12.42 -6.44
N LYS A 18 15.27 -13.14 -6.52
CA LYS A 18 16.21 -13.07 -7.66
C LYS A 18 15.76 -13.90 -8.87
N ALA A 19 14.85 -14.86 -8.70
CA ALA A 19 14.35 -15.68 -9.79
C ALA A 19 13.34 -14.93 -10.67
N ARG A 20 12.54 -14.03 -10.07
CA ARG A 20 11.49 -13.25 -10.76
C ARG A 20 11.37 -11.83 -10.18
N THR A 21 12.44 -11.05 -10.28
CA THR A 21 12.52 -9.72 -9.66
C THR A 21 11.45 -8.75 -10.19
N GLU A 22 11.22 -8.70 -11.50
CA GLU A 22 10.21 -7.81 -12.09
C GLU A 22 8.78 -8.17 -11.66
N GLY A 23 8.46 -9.46 -11.63
CA GLY A 23 7.15 -9.95 -11.19
C GLY A 23 6.86 -9.57 -9.73
N SER A 24 7.83 -9.74 -8.84
CA SER A 24 7.68 -9.36 -7.43
C SER A 24 7.58 -7.85 -7.22
N ILE A 25 8.18 -7.03 -8.09
CA ILE A 25 8.02 -5.57 -8.05
C ILE A 25 6.59 -5.18 -8.47
N CYS A 26 6.08 -5.79 -9.55
CA CYS A 26 4.72 -5.55 -10.04
C CYS A 26 3.65 -5.97 -9.01
N GLU A 27 3.84 -7.13 -8.38
CA GLU A 27 2.95 -7.64 -7.34
C GLU A 27 2.90 -6.69 -6.12
N ALA A 28 4.07 -6.24 -5.65
CA ALA A 28 4.16 -5.29 -4.57
C ALA A 28 3.48 -3.95 -4.89
N TYR A 29 3.62 -3.47 -6.12
CA TYR A 29 2.97 -2.26 -6.59
C TYR A 29 1.44 -2.40 -6.63
N LEU A 30 0.95 -3.49 -7.19
CA LEU A 30 -0.48 -3.79 -7.26
C LEU A 30 -1.13 -3.84 -5.88
N ILE A 31 -0.50 -4.51 -4.92
CA ILE A 31 -1.00 -4.58 -3.54
C ILE A 31 -1.06 -3.18 -2.92
N TYR A 32 -0.02 -2.36 -3.12
CA TYR A 32 -0.01 -0.99 -2.61
C TYR A 32 -1.11 -0.12 -3.21
N GLU A 33 -1.25 -0.10 -4.54
CA GLU A 33 -2.27 0.73 -5.20
C GLU A 33 -3.69 0.28 -4.88
N THR A 34 -3.96 -1.02 -4.94
CA THR A 34 -5.29 -1.56 -4.63
C THR A 34 -5.68 -1.26 -3.19
N THR A 35 -4.75 -1.38 -2.25
CA THR A 35 -5.01 -1.03 -0.85
C THR A 35 -5.28 0.47 -0.70
N GLN A 36 -4.44 1.31 -1.30
CA GLN A 36 -4.61 2.77 -1.23
C GLN A 36 -5.94 3.22 -1.85
N PHE A 37 -6.30 2.62 -2.99
CA PHE A 37 -7.56 2.87 -3.67
C PHE A 37 -8.74 2.40 -2.82
N CYS A 38 -8.71 1.18 -2.29
CA CYS A 38 -9.76 0.65 -1.43
C CYS A 38 -9.93 1.49 -0.17
N SER A 39 -8.85 1.86 0.52
CA SER A 39 -8.91 2.74 1.69
C SER A 39 -9.57 4.07 1.35
N TYR A 40 -9.13 4.75 0.29
CA TYR A 40 -9.70 6.04 -0.11
C TYR A 40 -11.18 5.93 -0.53
N TYR A 41 -11.50 4.92 -1.34
CA TYR A 41 -12.85 4.71 -1.86
C TYR A 41 -13.84 4.35 -0.74
N PHE A 42 -13.47 3.45 0.15
CA PHE A 42 -14.36 3.06 1.24
C PHE A 42 -14.41 4.11 2.36
N GLU A 43 -13.31 4.79 2.70
CA GLU A 43 -13.34 5.91 3.66
C GLU A 43 -14.27 7.04 3.22
N THR A 44 -14.29 7.38 1.94
CA THR A 44 -15.17 8.42 1.39
C THR A 44 -16.64 7.99 1.37
N MET A 45 -16.90 6.71 1.08
CA MET A 45 -18.26 6.15 1.16
C MET A 45 -18.82 6.16 2.58
N PHE A 46 -18.02 5.81 3.59
CA PHE A 46 -18.43 5.87 5.01
C PHE A 46 -18.65 7.29 5.53
N GLN A 47 -18.10 8.32 4.88
CA GLN A 47 -18.34 9.73 5.23
C GLN A 47 -19.65 10.28 4.63
N SER A 48 -20.16 9.67 3.56
CA SER A 48 -21.34 10.15 2.82
C SER A 48 -22.69 9.54 3.23
N GLY A 49 -22.70 8.51 4.08
CA GLY A 49 -23.91 7.81 4.53
C GLY A 49 -23.93 7.56 6.04
N GLU A 50 -24.70 8.38 6.74
CA GLU A 50 -25.25 8.20 8.10
C GLU A 50 -24.30 7.88 9.28
N SER A 51 -24.44 8.72 10.30
CA SER A 51 -23.91 8.56 11.66
C SER A 51 -24.26 7.21 12.27
N ILE A 52 -23.35 6.25 12.21
CA ILE A 52 -23.13 5.28 13.29
C ILE A 52 -21.63 5.07 13.43
N ALA A 53 -21.06 5.64 14.49
CA ALA A 53 -19.62 5.60 14.76
C ALA A 53 -19.06 4.16 14.70
N PRO A 54 -18.00 3.91 13.92
CA PRO A 54 -17.02 2.91 14.28
C PRO A 54 -15.88 3.65 14.98
N GLN A 55 -15.95 3.66 16.32
CA GLN A 55 -14.72 3.76 17.09
C GLN A 55 -13.75 2.68 16.60
N ASN A 56 -12.56 3.12 16.22
CA ASN A 56 -11.34 2.30 16.16
C ASN A 56 -11.33 1.23 15.06
N ILE A 57 -11.18 1.65 13.80
CA ILE A 57 -10.58 0.79 12.78
C ILE A 57 -9.36 1.51 12.23
N VAL A 58 -8.26 1.28 12.94
CA VAL A 58 -6.92 1.19 12.37
C VAL A 58 -6.60 2.34 11.40
N LYS A 59 -6.39 3.54 11.97
CA LYS A 59 -5.40 4.45 11.39
C LYS A 59 -4.01 3.83 11.58
N SER A 60 -3.76 2.64 11.03
CA SER A 60 -2.40 2.18 10.80
C SER A 60 -1.89 2.94 9.58
N SER A 61 -1.54 4.21 9.83
CA SER A 61 -0.27 4.66 9.31
C SER A 61 0.76 3.59 9.69
N ASN A 62 1.05 2.68 8.76
CA ASN A 62 2.10 1.64 8.71
C ASN A 62 1.57 0.30 8.16
N ILE A 63 1.26 0.23 6.87
CA ILE A 63 1.35 -1.05 6.14
C ILE A 63 2.81 -1.19 5.71
N SER A 64 3.68 -1.43 6.69
CA SER A 64 5.09 -1.74 6.47
C SER A 64 5.23 -3.18 5.99
N ILE A 65 4.80 -3.48 4.76
CA ILE A 65 4.96 -4.81 4.12
C ILE A 65 6.45 -5.18 3.94
N PHE A 66 7.35 -4.19 4.00
CA PHE A 66 8.79 -4.38 3.80
C PHE A 66 9.66 -4.12 5.03
N GLY A 67 9.08 -4.13 6.24
CA GLY A 67 9.84 -4.04 7.50
C GLY A 67 10.57 -5.34 7.81
N GLY A 68 11.61 -5.67 7.03
CA GLY A 68 12.62 -6.62 7.46
C GLY A 68 13.59 -5.89 8.37
N SER A 69 13.51 -6.16 9.68
CA SER A 69 14.57 -5.87 10.64
C SER A 69 15.83 -6.66 10.23
N ASP A 70 16.98 -5.98 10.28
CA ASP A 70 18.31 -6.58 10.23
C ASP A 70 18.51 -7.63 11.33
#